data_AF-A0A7J4LMI2-F1
#
_entry.id   AF-A0A7J4LMI2-F1
#
_cell.length_a   1.000
_cell.length_b   1.000
_cell.length_c   1.000
_cell.angle_alpha   90.00
_cell.angle_beta   90.00
_cell.angle_gamma   90.00
#
_symmetry.space_group_name_H-M   'P 1'
#
loop_
_entity.id
_entity.type
_entity.pdbx_description
1 polymer ?
#
loop_
_entity_poly.entity_id
_entity_poly.type
_entity_poly.pdbx_seq_one_letter_code
_entity_poly.pdbx_strand_id
1 'polypeptide(L)'
;MKEHVSTFLNNGSPPEVLNTGELCDSLLSERSDNPFSKFIIPMFEGQKKHKILFLSKSTDVENLLKIDEHKNVIISFSLNAPAVSRKWEKAPEVRDRIEAARKVAEAGYETRIRIDPMVPVFDWDKHYLRLIDTIFEQFTPERITLGSLRGLQSTINNSKDKTWVKFLSEKSNWGKKIDSEIRYEMYSTVIDYMKNKYTHSNVALCKETVGIWERLGLDYKRIRCNCLM
;
A
#
# COMPACT_ATOMS: atom_id res chain seq x y z
N MET A 1 4.66 -19.03 -16.76
CA MET A 1 4.10 -17.78 -16.20
C MET A 1 2.94 -17.24 -17.06
N LYS A 2 3.16 -16.86 -18.33
CA LYS A 2 2.10 -16.31 -19.19
C LYS A 2 0.87 -17.22 -19.30
N GLU A 3 1.05 -18.53 -19.42
CA GLU A 3 -0.06 -19.49 -19.46
C GLU A 3 -0.93 -19.45 -18.20
N HIS A 4 -0.31 -19.43 -17.01
CA HIS A 4 -1.04 -19.33 -15.73
C HIS A 4 -1.84 -18.03 -15.63
N VAL A 5 -1.25 -16.90 -16.07
CA VAL A 5 -1.95 -15.62 -16.11
C VAL A 5 -3.11 -15.68 -17.11
N SER A 6 -2.91 -16.27 -18.28
CA SER A 6 -3.98 -16.45 -19.27
C SER A 6 -5.14 -17.28 -18.71
N THR A 7 -4.85 -18.38 -18.01
CA THR A 7 -5.87 -19.19 -17.34
C THR A 7 -6.64 -18.40 -16.29
N PHE A 8 -5.95 -17.57 -15.50
CA PHE A 8 -6.60 -16.67 -14.55
C PHE A 8 -7.50 -15.65 -15.27
N LEU A 9 -7.00 -14.97 -16.30
CA LEU A 9 -7.77 -13.92 -17.00
C LEU A 9 -9.03 -14.46 -17.70
N ASN A 10 -9.00 -15.71 -18.13
CA ASN A 10 -10.10 -16.38 -18.82
C ASN A 10 -10.98 -17.22 -17.88
N ASN A 11 -10.78 -17.12 -16.56
CA ASN A 11 -11.59 -17.87 -15.61
C ASN A 11 -13.05 -17.34 -15.57
N GLY A 12 -13.95 -18.14 -14.99
CA GLY A 12 -15.34 -17.73 -14.73
C GLY A 12 -15.53 -16.96 -13.42
N SER A 13 -14.47 -16.50 -12.75
CA SER A 13 -14.59 -15.85 -11.44
C SER A 13 -15.13 -14.41 -11.58
N PRO A 14 -15.67 -13.83 -10.50
CA PRO A 14 -15.97 -12.40 -10.43
C PRO A 14 -14.74 -11.51 -10.70
N PRO A 15 -14.91 -10.19 -10.87
CA PRO A 15 -13.79 -9.26 -10.93
C PRO A 15 -12.85 -9.40 -9.73
N GLU A 16 -11.56 -9.51 -10.02
CA GLU A 16 -10.50 -9.76 -9.03
C GLU A 16 -9.28 -8.87 -9.31
N VAL A 17 -8.54 -8.56 -8.26
CA VAL A 17 -7.25 -7.86 -8.34
C VAL A 17 -6.13 -8.86 -8.10
N LEU A 18 -5.26 -9.05 -9.08
CA LEU A 18 -4.05 -9.86 -8.92
C LEU A 18 -2.96 -9.01 -8.26
N ASN A 19 -2.68 -9.25 -6.97
CA ASN A 19 -1.63 -8.54 -6.23
C ASN A 19 -0.25 -9.13 -6.51
N THR A 20 0.60 -8.38 -7.20
CA THR A 20 1.97 -8.80 -7.52
C THR A 20 2.98 -8.45 -6.43
N GLY A 21 2.59 -7.65 -5.44
CA GLY A 21 3.47 -7.12 -4.40
C GLY A 21 3.34 -7.75 -3.02
N GLU A 22 2.69 -8.91 -2.87
CA GLU A 22 2.51 -9.56 -1.56
C GLU A 22 3.83 -10.17 -1.04
N LEU A 23 4.62 -10.80 -1.91
CA LEU A 23 5.84 -11.53 -1.53
C LEU A 23 7.14 -10.85 -1.99
N CYS A 24 7.07 -10.02 -3.03
CA CYS A 24 8.21 -9.30 -3.57
C CYS A 24 7.80 -7.87 -3.95
N ASP A 25 8.78 -7.01 -4.24
CA ASP A 25 8.50 -5.68 -4.77
C ASP A 25 8.07 -5.80 -6.25
N SER A 26 6.90 -5.26 -6.60
CA SER A 26 6.34 -5.40 -7.95
C SER A 26 7.18 -4.78 -9.07
N LEU A 27 8.07 -3.82 -8.75
CA LEU A 27 8.93 -3.14 -9.73
C LEU A 27 10.37 -3.65 -9.71
N LEU A 28 10.64 -4.76 -9.03
CA LEU A 28 11.99 -5.31 -8.87
C LEU A 28 12.73 -5.55 -10.21
N SER A 29 12.02 -5.96 -11.27
CA SER A 29 12.63 -6.31 -12.55
C SER A 29 12.60 -5.20 -13.60
N GLU A 30 12.18 -3.98 -13.24
CA GLU A 30 11.98 -2.89 -14.21
C GLU A 30 13.26 -2.41 -14.90
N ARG A 31 14.42 -2.68 -14.30
CA ARG A 31 15.75 -2.40 -14.90
C ARG A 31 16.35 -3.59 -15.67
N SER A 32 15.65 -4.72 -15.75
CA SER A 32 16.14 -5.88 -16.49
C SER A 32 15.82 -5.81 -17.98
N ASP A 33 16.40 -6.70 -18.78
CA ASP A 33 16.08 -6.84 -20.21
C ASP A 33 14.61 -7.24 -20.46
N ASN A 34 13.96 -7.84 -19.45
CA ASN A 34 12.57 -8.27 -19.51
C ASN A 34 11.75 -7.66 -18.35
N PRO A 35 11.42 -6.35 -18.39
CA PRO A 35 10.62 -5.69 -17.37
C PRO A 35 9.26 -6.37 -17.17
N PHE A 36 8.85 -6.54 -15.92
CA PHE A 36 7.61 -7.24 -15.59
C PHE A 36 6.39 -6.47 -16.13
N SER A 37 6.38 -5.14 -15.97
CA SER A 37 5.34 -4.24 -16.48
C SER A 37 5.05 -4.45 -17.97
N LYS A 38 6.10 -4.54 -18.80
CA LYS A 38 5.99 -4.58 -20.27
C LYS A 38 5.29 -5.81 -20.82
N PHE A 39 5.34 -6.95 -20.12
CA PHE A 39 4.62 -8.14 -20.58
C PHE A 39 3.27 -8.32 -19.89
N ILE A 40 3.15 -7.95 -18.61
CA ILE A 40 1.96 -8.28 -17.83
C ILE A 40 0.82 -7.29 -18.07
N ILE A 41 1.12 -6.00 -18.23
CA ILE A 41 0.10 -4.97 -18.43
C ILE A 41 -0.69 -5.24 -19.73
N PRO A 42 -0.06 -5.49 -20.90
CA PRO A 42 -0.80 -5.82 -22.11
C PRO A 42 -1.74 -7.02 -21.98
N MET A 43 -1.38 -8.03 -21.17
CA MET A 43 -2.27 -9.17 -20.92
C MET A 43 -3.53 -8.75 -20.16
N PHE A 44 -3.40 -7.86 -19.17
CA PHE A 44 -4.53 -7.33 -18.43
C PHE A 44 -5.36 -6.35 -19.25
N GLU A 45 -4.76 -5.56 -20.15
CA GLU A 45 -5.51 -4.68 -21.06
C GLU A 45 -6.29 -5.45 -22.15
N GLY A 46 -5.87 -6.67 -22.47
CA GLY A 46 -6.59 -7.55 -23.39
C GLY A 46 -7.97 -8.03 -22.90
N GLN A 47 -8.39 -7.66 -21.69
CA GLN A 47 -9.66 -8.01 -21.07
C GLN A 47 -10.26 -6.83 -20.29
N LYS A 48 -11.44 -6.97 -19.68
CA LYS A 48 -12.17 -5.83 -19.02
C LYS A 48 -12.67 -6.12 -17.59
N LYS A 49 -12.32 -7.27 -17.03
CA LYS A 49 -12.88 -7.82 -15.79
C LYS A 49 -11.90 -7.71 -14.62
N HIS A 50 -10.68 -8.23 -14.78
CA HIS A 50 -9.68 -8.28 -13.73
C HIS A 50 -8.77 -7.06 -13.76
N LYS A 51 -8.19 -6.73 -12.61
CA LYS A 51 -7.11 -5.74 -12.53
C LYS A 51 -5.83 -6.37 -12.01
N ILE A 52 -4.71 -5.76 -12.34
CA ILE A 52 -3.42 -6.08 -11.75
C ILE A 52 -2.98 -4.97 -10.82
N LEU A 53 -2.53 -5.34 -9.63
CA LEU A 53 -1.97 -4.42 -8.65
C LEU A 53 -0.46 -4.58 -8.60
N PHE A 54 0.23 -3.47 -8.80
CA PHE A 54 1.64 -3.29 -8.45
C PHE A 54 1.70 -2.63 -7.08
N LEU A 55 2.43 -3.21 -6.12
CA LEU A 55 2.71 -2.59 -4.83
C LEU A 55 4.23 -2.54 -4.66
N SER A 56 4.79 -1.33 -4.53
CA SER A 56 6.23 -1.13 -4.57
C SER A 56 6.73 -0.07 -3.59
N LYS A 57 8.01 -0.18 -3.20
CA LYS A 57 8.81 0.89 -2.60
C LYS A 57 9.86 1.45 -3.56
N SER A 58 10.00 0.87 -4.75
CA SER A 58 10.93 1.32 -5.79
C SER A 58 10.45 2.60 -6.46
N THR A 59 11.37 3.29 -7.13
CA THR A 59 11.14 4.49 -7.93
C THR A 59 11.30 4.22 -9.43
N ASP A 60 11.50 2.95 -9.83
CA ASP A 60 11.77 2.53 -11.21
C ASP A 60 10.51 2.49 -12.08
N VAL A 61 9.92 3.66 -12.31
CA VAL A 61 8.62 3.81 -13.00
C VAL A 61 8.75 4.11 -14.50
N GLU A 62 9.95 4.26 -15.03
CA GLU A 62 10.19 4.75 -16.40
C GLU A 62 9.56 3.89 -17.50
N ASN A 63 9.38 2.58 -17.29
CA ASN A 63 8.65 1.74 -18.24
C ASN A 63 7.15 1.95 -18.16
N LEU A 64 6.59 2.17 -16.96
CA LEU A 64 5.16 2.46 -16.78
C LEU A 64 4.77 3.73 -17.54
N LEU A 65 5.61 4.76 -17.48
CA LEU A 65 5.37 6.03 -18.18
C LEU A 65 5.39 5.92 -19.72
N LYS A 66 5.83 4.78 -20.27
CA LYS A 66 5.92 4.52 -21.71
C LYS A 66 4.82 3.57 -22.21
N ILE A 67 3.95 3.11 -21.33
CA ILE A 67 2.85 2.20 -21.68
C ILE A 67 1.58 3.05 -21.82
N ASP A 68 0.97 3.03 -23.00
CA ASP A 68 -0.18 3.89 -23.31
C ASP A 68 -1.50 3.36 -22.72
N GLU A 69 -1.73 2.04 -22.75
CA GLU A 69 -2.96 1.41 -22.25
C GLU A 69 -2.74 0.80 -20.86
N HIS A 70 -3.53 1.24 -19.88
CA HIS A 70 -3.39 0.81 -18.48
C HIS A 70 -4.69 0.97 -17.66
N LYS A 71 -5.87 0.72 -18.26
CA LYS A 71 -7.18 0.87 -17.59
C LYS A 71 -7.42 -0.19 -16.52
N ASN A 72 -6.76 -1.34 -16.63
CA ASN A 72 -6.86 -2.46 -15.70
C ASN A 72 -5.66 -2.56 -14.76
N VAL A 73 -4.90 -1.47 -14.60
CA VAL A 73 -3.68 -1.44 -13.80
C VAL A 73 -3.85 -0.50 -12.61
N ILE A 74 -3.55 -1.02 -11.42
CA ILE A 74 -3.46 -0.25 -10.18
C ILE A 74 -1.98 -0.18 -9.80
N ILE A 75 -1.46 1.03 -9.61
CA ILE A 75 -0.11 1.24 -9.08
C ILE A 75 -0.22 1.77 -7.67
N SER A 76 0.33 1.03 -6.71
CA SER A 76 0.31 1.38 -5.30
C SER A 76 1.72 1.57 -4.76
N PHE A 77 1.96 2.67 -4.07
CA PHE A 77 3.24 2.94 -3.42
C PHE A 77 3.13 2.72 -1.91
N SER A 78 4.09 1.95 -1.38
CA SER A 78 4.26 1.78 0.05
C SER A 78 5.07 2.96 0.60
N LEU A 79 4.38 3.80 1.36
CA LEU A 79 4.95 4.97 2.01
C LEU A 79 4.92 4.81 3.53
N ASN A 80 5.78 5.55 4.20
CA ASN A 80 5.82 5.60 5.66
C ASN A 80 6.31 6.98 6.12
N ALA A 81 6.17 7.27 7.40
CA ALA A 81 6.81 8.44 7.99
C ALA A 81 8.34 8.39 7.69
N PRO A 82 8.97 9.48 7.23
CA PRO A 82 10.40 9.46 6.85
C PRO A 82 11.32 8.95 7.97
N ALA A 83 11.02 9.26 9.24
CA ALA A 83 11.77 8.75 10.38
C ALA A 83 11.66 7.23 10.56
N VAL A 84 10.49 6.66 10.30
CA VAL A 84 10.22 5.21 10.34
C VAL A 84 10.92 4.52 9.16
N SER A 85 10.78 5.08 7.96
CA SER A 85 11.44 4.56 6.75
C SER A 85 12.96 4.51 6.90
N ARG A 86 13.60 5.63 7.27
CA ARG A 86 15.06 5.68 7.43
C ARG A 86 15.59 4.70 8.48
N LYS A 87 14.78 4.40 9.49
CA LYS A 87 15.19 3.50 10.57
C LYS A 87 15.09 2.03 10.20
N TRP A 88 14.01 1.62 9.54
CA TRP A 88 13.68 0.20 9.36
C TRP A 88 13.54 -0.28 7.93
N GLU A 89 13.50 0.61 6.94
CA GLU A 89 13.34 0.24 5.54
C GLU A 89 14.69 0.30 4.79
N LYS A 90 14.93 -0.69 3.94
CA LYS A 90 16.01 -0.68 2.95
C LYS A 90 15.41 -0.42 1.58
N ALA A 91 15.07 0.83 1.31
CA ALA A 91 14.40 1.27 0.11
C ALA A 91 14.70 2.76 -0.16
N PRO A 92 14.41 3.28 -1.37
CA PRO A 92 14.56 4.71 -1.69
C PRO A 92 13.90 5.64 -0.66
N GLU A 93 14.31 6.90 -0.61
CA GLU A 93 13.73 7.86 0.32
C GLU A 93 12.23 8.06 0.04
N VAL A 94 11.45 8.32 1.08
CA VAL A 94 9.98 8.47 0.97
C VAL A 94 9.60 9.56 -0.03
N ARG A 95 10.37 10.66 -0.09
CA ARG A 95 10.17 11.74 -1.04
C ARG A 95 10.28 11.26 -2.50
N ASP A 96 11.27 10.43 -2.81
CA ASP A 96 11.48 9.93 -4.16
C ASP A 96 10.36 8.96 -4.58
N ARG A 97 9.83 8.19 -3.62
CA ARG A 97 8.65 7.34 -3.85
C ARG A 97 7.38 8.15 -4.10
N ILE A 98 7.19 9.26 -3.37
CA ILE A 98 6.08 10.19 -3.62
C ILE A 98 6.20 10.81 -5.01
N GLU A 99 7.41 11.20 -5.42
CA GLU A 99 7.65 11.74 -6.76
C GLU A 99 7.38 10.69 -7.86
N ALA A 100 7.80 9.44 -7.65
CA ALA A 100 7.46 8.34 -8.56
C ALA A 100 5.94 8.11 -8.65
N ALA A 101 5.23 8.19 -7.51
CA ALA A 101 3.78 8.09 -7.46
C ALA A 101 3.09 9.24 -8.20
N ARG A 102 3.58 10.47 -8.04
CA ARG A 102 3.08 11.66 -8.77
C ARG A 102 3.20 11.45 -10.28
N LYS A 103 4.37 11.05 -10.78
CA LYS A 103 4.59 10.79 -12.22
C LYS A 103 3.63 9.75 -12.79
N VAL A 104 3.42 8.66 -12.05
CA VAL A 104 2.51 7.59 -12.46
C VAL A 104 1.04 8.05 -12.42
N ALA A 105 0.66 8.84 -11.42
CA ALA A 105 -0.67 9.43 -11.35
C ALA A 105 -0.93 10.42 -12.50
N GLU A 106 0.06 11.24 -12.86
CA GLU A 106 -0.01 12.17 -13.99
C GLU A 106 -0.08 11.47 -15.34
N ALA A 107 0.52 10.28 -15.46
CA ALA A 107 0.36 9.41 -16.62
C ALA A 107 -1.06 8.80 -16.71
N GLY A 108 -1.92 8.98 -15.70
CA GLY A 108 -3.32 8.55 -15.72
C GLY A 108 -3.56 7.16 -15.13
N TYR A 109 -2.59 6.56 -14.45
CA TYR A 109 -2.80 5.31 -13.74
C TYR A 109 -3.70 5.51 -12.51
N GLU A 110 -4.50 4.49 -12.20
CA GLU A 110 -5.12 4.40 -10.88
C GLU A 110 -4.03 4.24 -9.81
N THR A 111 -3.77 5.35 -9.10
CA THR A 111 -2.65 5.43 -8.17
C THR A 111 -3.13 5.40 -6.73
N ARG A 112 -2.69 4.39 -5.97
CA ARG A 112 -3.04 4.19 -4.56
C ARG A 112 -1.82 4.41 -3.67
N ILE A 113 -2.05 4.71 -2.40
CA ILE A 113 -1.00 4.76 -1.38
C ILE A 113 -1.30 3.73 -0.29
N ARG A 114 -0.27 3.02 0.15
CA ARG A 114 -0.34 2.09 1.28
C ARG A 114 0.62 2.52 2.38
N ILE A 115 0.06 3.03 3.48
CA ILE A 115 0.79 3.36 4.72
C ILE A 115 0.63 2.18 5.68
N ASP A 116 1.44 1.16 5.46
CA ASP A 116 1.41 -0.07 6.25
C ASP A 116 2.81 -0.72 6.26
N PRO A 117 3.51 -0.71 7.41
CA PRO A 117 2.98 -0.44 8.75
C PRO A 117 3.15 1.00 9.27
N MET A 118 2.12 1.55 9.91
CA MET A 118 2.20 2.67 10.85
C MET A 118 2.87 2.22 12.15
N VAL A 119 3.76 3.05 12.70
CA VAL A 119 4.54 2.77 13.91
C VAL A 119 4.44 3.94 14.92
N PRO A 120 4.06 3.70 16.19
CA PRO A 120 3.90 4.73 17.21
C PRO A 120 5.25 5.13 17.80
N VAL A 121 6.14 5.67 16.95
CA VAL A 121 7.37 6.32 17.41
C VAL A 121 7.04 7.61 18.19
N PHE A 122 8.03 8.18 18.88
CA PHE A 122 7.86 9.51 19.47
C PHE A 122 7.44 10.52 18.40
N ASP A 123 6.46 11.38 18.70
CA ASP A 123 5.86 12.34 17.75
C ASP A 123 5.33 11.69 16.45
N TRP A 124 4.81 10.45 16.52
CA TRP A 124 4.27 9.74 15.35
C TRP A 124 3.21 10.56 14.62
N ASP A 125 2.35 11.26 15.35
CA ASP A 125 1.26 12.07 14.82
C ASP A 125 1.80 13.13 13.86
N LYS A 126 2.74 13.97 14.31
CA LYS A 126 3.38 15.00 13.48
C LYS A 126 4.03 14.40 12.25
N HIS A 127 4.68 13.24 12.38
CA HIS A 127 5.33 12.56 11.28
C HIS A 127 4.35 12.06 10.22
N TYR A 128 3.24 11.44 10.62
CA TYR A 128 2.23 10.94 9.68
C TYR A 128 1.38 12.06 9.10
N LEU A 129 1.02 13.09 9.87
CA LEU A 129 0.31 14.26 9.34
C LEU A 129 1.16 15.01 8.30
N ARG A 130 2.47 15.17 8.54
CA ARG A 130 3.37 15.75 7.54
C ARG A 130 3.53 14.88 6.29
N LEU A 131 3.51 13.55 6.44
CA LEU A 131 3.51 12.63 5.31
C LEU A 131 2.25 12.82 4.45
N ILE A 132 1.07 12.89 5.08
CA ILE A 132 -0.19 13.16 4.38
C ILE A 132 -0.09 14.49 3.63
N ASP A 133 0.37 15.55 4.29
CA ASP A 133 0.54 16.86 3.64
C ASP A 133 1.42 16.75 2.39
N THR A 134 2.56 16.09 2.51
CA THR A 134 3.52 15.94 1.41
C THR A 134 2.91 15.13 0.25
N ILE A 135 2.07 14.13 0.52
CA ILE A 135 1.38 13.37 -0.54
C ILE A 135 0.41 14.28 -1.29
N PHE A 136 -0.51 14.94 -0.57
CA PHE A 136 -1.55 15.77 -1.18
C PHE A 136 -1.02 17.08 -1.80
N GLU A 137 0.14 17.56 -1.36
CA GLU A 137 0.89 18.63 -2.03
C GLU A 137 1.38 18.22 -3.44
N GLN A 138 1.51 16.92 -3.72
CA GLN A 138 2.03 16.41 -4.99
C GLN A 138 0.94 15.83 -5.89
N PHE A 139 0.01 15.05 -5.34
CA PHE A 139 -1.12 14.49 -6.09
C PHE A 139 -2.21 13.96 -5.14
N THR A 140 -3.41 13.75 -5.66
CA THR A 140 -4.51 13.11 -4.92
C THR A 140 -4.57 11.62 -5.27
N PRO A 141 -4.24 10.70 -4.33
CA PRO A 141 -4.37 9.27 -4.59
C PRO A 141 -5.85 8.85 -4.70
N GLU A 142 -6.13 7.81 -5.50
CA GLU A 142 -7.48 7.22 -5.56
C GLU A 142 -7.90 6.73 -4.17
N ARG A 143 -6.97 6.07 -3.47
CA ARG A 143 -7.22 5.46 -2.16
C ARG A 143 -5.96 5.43 -1.31
N ILE A 144 -6.15 5.63 0.00
CA ILE A 144 -5.11 5.45 1.01
C ILE A 144 -5.48 4.27 1.90
N THR A 145 -4.62 3.25 1.97
CA THR A 145 -4.80 2.11 2.87
C THR A 145 -3.86 2.22 4.07
N LEU A 146 -4.41 2.20 5.28
CA LEU A 146 -3.68 2.24 6.53
C LEU A 146 -3.54 0.83 7.13
N GLY A 147 -2.41 0.54 7.74
CA GLY A 147 -2.23 -0.66 8.56
C GLY A 147 -1.15 -0.42 9.58
N SER A 148 -1.21 -1.10 10.73
CA SER A 148 -0.27 -0.93 11.82
C SER A 148 0.83 -1.98 11.78
N LEU A 149 1.92 -1.73 12.51
CA LEU A 149 2.97 -2.72 12.74
C LEU A 149 2.40 -4.03 13.30
N ARG A 150 2.90 -5.14 12.73
CA ARG A 150 2.56 -6.52 13.07
C ARG A 150 3.84 -7.34 13.08
N GLY A 151 3.97 -8.25 14.04
CA GLY A 151 5.11 -9.15 14.16
C GLY A 151 4.66 -10.58 14.31
N LEU A 152 4.82 -11.40 13.26
CA LEU A 152 4.77 -12.85 13.42
C LEU A 152 5.92 -13.30 14.32
N GLN A 153 5.70 -14.36 15.09
CA GLN A 153 6.74 -14.86 16.00
C GLN A 153 8.02 -15.26 15.24
N SER A 154 7.88 -15.85 14.06
CA SER A 154 8.99 -16.16 13.15
C SER A 154 9.76 -14.91 12.72
N THR A 155 9.06 -13.83 12.36
CA THR A 155 9.69 -12.54 12.00
C THR A 155 10.45 -11.95 13.18
N ILE A 156 9.87 -11.94 14.38
CA ILE A 156 10.52 -11.45 15.59
C ILE A 156 11.81 -12.25 15.88
N ASN A 157 11.76 -13.58 15.73
CA ASN A 157 12.89 -14.45 15.99
C ASN A 157 14.05 -14.22 15.02
N ASN A 158 13.73 -14.02 13.74
CA ASN A 158 14.72 -13.89 12.66
C ASN A 158 15.16 -12.45 12.37
N SER A 159 14.51 -11.44 12.97
CA SER A 159 14.91 -10.04 12.78
C SER A 159 16.23 -9.73 13.49
N LYS A 160 17.16 -9.13 12.75
CA LYS A 160 18.43 -8.64 13.31
C LYS A 160 18.21 -7.46 14.25
N ASP A 161 17.41 -6.48 13.82
CA ASP A 161 16.96 -5.37 14.66
C ASP A 161 15.63 -5.73 15.33
N LYS A 162 15.57 -5.67 16.67
CA LYS A 162 14.36 -5.95 17.47
C LYS A 162 13.81 -4.70 18.17
N THR A 163 14.33 -3.51 17.85
CA THR A 163 13.93 -2.23 18.48
C THR A 163 12.46 -1.87 18.25
N TRP A 164 11.81 -2.46 17.24
CA TRP A 164 10.39 -2.30 16.94
C TRP A 164 9.48 -3.22 17.76
N VAL A 165 10.01 -4.29 18.36
CA VAL A 165 9.20 -5.28 19.10
C VAL A 165 8.54 -4.67 20.33
N LYS A 166 9.16 -3.65 20.93
CA LYS A 166 8.62 -2.93 22.09
C LYS A 166 7.25 -2.28 21.85
N PHE A 167 6.88 -2.05 20.59
CA PHE A 167 5.58 -1.47 20.24
C PHE A 167 4.46 -2.51 20.18
N LEU A 168 4.77 -3.80 20.33
CA LEU A 168 3.81 -4.89 20.18
C LEU A 168 3.39 -5.44 21.55
N SER A 169 2.10 -5.29 21.87
CA SER A 169 1.51 -5.72 23.13
C SER A 169 0.37 -6.72 22.95
N GLU A 170 -0.38 -6.65 21.85
CA GLU A 170 -1.60 -7.43 21.62
C GLU A 170 -1.33 -8.67 20.75
N LYS A 171 -2.08 -9.76 20.94
CA LYS A 171 -2.03 -10.95 20.05
C LYS A 171 -3.17 -10.90 19.04
N SER A 172 -2.91 -11.36 17.83
CA SER A 172 -3.90 -11.50 16.76
C SER A 172 -3.63 -12.72 15.87
N ASN A 173 -4.55 -13.01 14.96
CA ASN A 173 -4.38 -14.02 13.90
C ASN A 173 -3.19 -13.72 12.96
N TRP A 174 -2.69 -12.49 12.96
CA TRP A 174 -1.57 -12.04 12.12
C TRP A 174 -0.28 -11.81 12.94
N GLY A 175 -0.17 -12.45 14.11
CA GLY A 175 0.93 -12.26 15.04
C GLY A 175 0.65 -11.17 16.07
N LYS A 176 1.71 -10.66 16.70
CA LYS A 176 1.58 -9.59 17.69
C LYS A 176 1.32 -8.25 17.00
N LYS A 177 0.42 -7.43 17.54
CA LYS A 177 0.05 -6.09 17.06
C LYS A 177 0.36 -5.04 18.12
N ILE A 178 0.39 -3.79 17.67
CA ILE A 178 0.29 -2.63 18.56
C ILE A 178 -1.05 -2.70 19.32
N ASP A 179 -1.09 -2.11 20.51
CA ASP A 179 -2.30 -1.96 21.34
C ASP A 179 -3.49 -1.39 20.55
N SER A 180 -4.71 -1.88 20.81
CA SER A 180 -5.91 -1.46 20.09
C SER A 180 -6.25 0.02 20.26
N GLU A 181 -5.98 0.61 21.42
CA GLU A 181 -6.24 2.04 21.65
C GLU A 181 -5.26 2.90 20.85
N ILE A 182 -3.98 2.54 20.86
CA ILE A 182 -2.96 3.24 20.06
C ILE A 182 -3.27 3.11 18.57
N ARG A 183 -3.65 1.91 18.09
CA ARG A 183 -4.02 1.73 16.67
C ARG A 183 -5.23 2.58 16.29
N TYR A 184 -6.26 2.61 17.13
CA TYR A 184 -7.42 3.46 16.92
C TYR A 184 -7.02 4.93 16.82
N GLU A 185 -6.25 5.44 17.78
CA GLU A 185 -5.77 6.82 17.82
C GLU A 185 -4.96 7.18 16.57
N MET A 186 -4.05 6.29 16.13
CA MET A 186 -3.27 6.49 14.92
C MET A 186 -4.13 6.60 13.66
N TYR A 187 -5.09 5.69 13.51
CA TYR A 187 -5.95 5.68 12.33
C TYR A 187 -6.94 6.84 12.34
N SER A 188 -7.64 7.09 13.47
CA SER A 188 -8.63 8.17 13.56
C SER A 188 -7.99 9.52 13.30
N THR A 189 -6.82 9.79 13.90
CA THR A 189 -6.08 11.04 13.70
C THR A 189 -5.78 11.30 12.22
N VAL A 190 -5.26 10.29 11.52
CA VAL A 190 -4.91 10.43 10.09
C VAL A 190 -6.15 10.51 9.21
N ILE A 191 -7.19 9.71 9.49
CA ILE A 191 -8.47 9.73 8.76
C ILE A 191 -9.16 11.08 8.89
N ASP A 192 -9.30 11.59 10.11
CA ASP A 192 -9.96 12.87 10.38
C ASP A 192 -9.18 14.02 9.77
N TYR A 193 -7.85 13.98 9.83
CA TYR A 193 -7.01 14.97 9.19
C TYR A 193 -7.18 15.01 7.66
N MET A 194 -7.15 13.85 7.00
CA MET A 194 -7.40 13.75 5.56
C MET A 194 -8.81 14.23 5.17
N LYS A 195 -9.81 13.86 5.97
CA LYS A 195 -11.19 14.28 5.75
C LYS A 195 -11.36 15.79 5.91
N ASN A 196 -10.82 16.38 6.97
CA ASN A 196 -11.03 17.79 7.30
C ASN A 196 -10.20 18.73 6.42
N LYS A 197 -8.94 18.37 6.11
CA LYS A 197 -8.03 19.24 5.35
C LYS A 197 -8.14 19.03 3.83
N TYR A 198 -8.33 17.78 3.39
CA TYR A 198 -8.25 17.41 1.97
C TYR A 198 -9.59 16.90 1.41
N THR A 199 -10.65 16.84 2.23
CA THR A 199 -11.96 16.27 1.83
C THR A 199 -11.83 14.83 1.29
N HIS A 200 -10.75 14.13 1.68
CA HIS A 200 -10.46 12.79 1.19
C HIS A 200 -10.98 11.76 2.18
N SER A 201 -11.92 10.92 1.72
CA SER A 201 -12.56 9.88 2.54
C SER A 201 -12.39 8.47 2.00
N ASN A 202 -11.69 8.28 0.87
CA ASN A 202 -11.47 6.95 0.30
C ASN A 202 -10.30 6.25 1.02
N VAL A 203 -10.58 5.85 2.26
CA VAL A 203 -9.62 5.22 3.16
C VAL A 203 -10.03 3.78 3.43
N ALA A 204 -9.05 2.88 3.53
CA ALA A 204 -9.26 1.50 3.94
C ALA A 204 -8.25 1.06 5.00
N LEU A 205 -8.54 -0.03 5.70
CA LEU A 205 -7.59 -0.66 6.62
C LEU A 205 -7.06 -1.99 6.08
N CYS A 206 -5.82 -2.34 6.42
CA CYS A 206 -5.20 -3.60 6.05
C CYS A 206 -5.02 -4.51 7.28
N LYS A 207 -5.45 -5.78 7.17
CA LYS A 207 -5.32 -6.84 8.20
C LYS A 207 -5.68 -6.33 9.60
N GLU A 208 -6.90 -5.78 9.71
CA GLU A 208 -7.42 -5.15 10.93
C GLU A 208 -8.69 -5.82 11.46
N THR A 209 -8.91 -5.76 12.77
CA THR A 209 -10.03 -6.40 13.49
C THR A 209 -11.34 -5.67 13.24
N VAL A 210 -12.44 -6.43 13.20
CA VAL A 210 -13.80 -5.87 13.00
C VAL A 210 -14.11 -4.75 14.01
N GLY A 211 -13.71 -4.91 15.27
CA GLY A 211 -13.95 -3.87 16.29
C GLY A 211 -13.27 -2.53 15.99
N ILE A 212 -12.09 -2.52 15.33
CA ILE A 212 -11.46 -1.25 14.92
C ILE A 212 -12.16 -0.64 13.71
N TRP A 213 -12.61 -1.47 12.76
CA TRP A 213 -13.43 -0.99 11.64
C TRP A 213 -14.71 -0.30 12.15
N GLU A 214 -15.42 -0.94 13.08
CA GLU A 214 -16.65 -0.42 13.69
C GLU A 214 -16.38 0.88 14.45
N ARG A 215 -15.32 0.93 15.29
CA ARG A 215 -14.95 2.15 16.04
C ARG A 215 -14.60 3.34 15.15
N LEU A 216 -14.03 3.09 13.96
CA LEU A 216 -13.71 4.13 12.98
C LEU A 216 -14.90 4.47 12.06
N GLY A 217 -16.05 3.81 12.23
CA GLY A 217 -17.22 3.99 11.37
C GLY A 217 -17.02 3.52 9.93
N LEU A 218 -16.09 2.58 9.70
CA LEU A 218 -15.78 2.03 8.39
C LEU A 218 -16.57 0.72 8.13
N ASP A 219 -17.00 0.50 6.89
CA ASP A 219 -17.80 -0.67 6.51
C ASP A 219 -16.94 -1.94 6.33
N TYR A 220 -16.89 -2.79 7.35
CA TYR A 220 -16.16 -4.07 7.31
C TYR A 220 -16.85 -5.13 6.42
N LYS A 221 -18.10 -4.93 6.00
CA LYS A 221 -18.81 -5.84 5.07
C LYS A 221 -18.50 -5.52 3.61
N ARG A 222 -18.05 -4.29 3.33
CA ARG A 222 -17.63 -3.81 2.01
C ARG A 222 -16.21 -3.26 2.05
N ILE A 223 -15.27 -4.12 2.39
CA ILE A 223 -13.85 -3.78 2.52
C ILE A 223 -13.31 -3.29 1.17
N ARG A 224 -12.61 -2.14 1.19
CA ARG A 224 -11.94 -1.54 0.02
C ARG A 224 -10.42 -1.54 0.16
N CYS A 225 -9.83 -2.56 0.78
CA CYS A 225 -8.37 -2.64 0.98
C CYS A 225 -7.61 -2.46 -0.35
N ASN A 226 -6.33 -2.06 -0.27
CA ASN A 226 -5.44 -1.87 -1.41
C ASN A 226 -5.50 -2.98 -2.48
N CYS A 227 -5.73 -4.22 -2.06
CA CYS A 227 -5.73 -5.40 -2.93
C CYS A 227 -7.13 -5.83 -3.41
N LEU A 228 -8.13 -4.98 -3.24
CA LEU A 228 -9.50 -5.20 -3.71
C LEU A 228 -9.85 -4.19 -4.79
N MET A 229 -10.91 -4.47 -5.55
CA MET A 229 -11.40 -3.58 -6.61
C MET A 229 -11.65 -2.16 -6.07
#